data_AF-A0A7Y3EA80-F1
#
_entry.id   AF-A0A7Y3EA80-F1
#
_cell.length_a   1.000
_cell.length_b   1.000
_cell.length_c   1.000
_cell.angle_alpha   90.00
_cell.angle_beta   90.00
_cell.angle_gamma   90.00
#
_symmetry.space_group_name_H-M   'P 1'
#
loop_
_entity.id
_entity.type
_entity.pdbx_description
1 polymer ?
#
loop_
_entity_poly.entity_id
_entity_poly.type
_entity_poly.pdbx_seq_one_letter_code
_entity_poly.pdbx_strand_id
1 'polypeptide(L)'
;MNRAEKTYSLMAIGYIAGLACVLMTSPAAWKIKYLLPLSLLGVAINVGLLFVIYKDIFSRSFSSPWQKYFWVLLIFLCMPAVLIYLPMYGFRNR
;
A
#
# COMPACT_ATOMS: atom_id res chain seq x y z
N MET A 1 -10.49 -6.84 6.35
CA MET A 1 -9.16 -7.48 6.25
C MET A 1 -8.93 -8.46 7.39
N ASN A 2 -8.34 -9.61 7.08
CA ASN A 2 -7.82 -10.56 8.07
C ASN A 2 -6.55 -10.01 8.75
N ARG A 3 -6.14 -10.60 9.89
CA ARG A 3 -4.93 -10.15 10.61
C ARG A 3 -3.67 -10.18 9.74
N ALA A 4 -3.49 -11.23 8.95
CA ALA A 4 -2.35 -11.36 8.02
C ALA A 4 -2.30 -10.22 6.98
N GLU A 5 -3.45 -9.82 6.43
CA GLU A 5 -3.54 -8.70 5.48
C GLU A 5 -3.20 -7.38 6.15
N LYS A 6 -3.66 -7.16 7.39
CA LYS A 6 -3.33 -5.96 8.17
C LYS A 6 -1.82 -5.88 8.44
N THR A 7 -1.21 -6.99 8.86
CA THR A 7 0.25 -7.08 9.08
C THR A 7 1.03 -6.84 7.79
N TYR A 8 0.60 -7.43 6.67
CA TYR A 8 1.22 -7.19 5.36
C TYR A 8 1.14 -5.72 4.96
N SER A 9 -0.01 -5.06 5.14
CA SER A 9 -0.15 -3.64 4.83
C SER A 9 0.74 -2.75 5.70
N LEU A 10 0.85 -3.04 6.99
CA LEU A 10 1.79 -2.35 7.89
C LEU A 10 3.24 -2.54 7.46
N MET A 11 3.63 -3.78 7.11
CA MET A 11 4.97 -4.08 6.63
C MET A 11 5.28 -3.37 5.30
N ALA A 12 4.31 -3.30 4.39
CA ALA A 12 4.47 -2.59 3.11
C ALA A 12 4.68 -1.08 3.29
N ILE A 13 3.90 -0.45 4.17
CA ILE A 13 4.09 0.97 4.51
C ILE A 13 5.45 1.19 5.17
N GLY A 14 5.83 0.32 6.11
CA GLY A 14 7.13 0.37 6.77
C GLY A 14 8.28 0.21 5.79
N TYR A 15 8.14 -0.65 4.78
CA TYR A 15 9.15 -0.83 3.73
C TYR A 15 9.34 0.45 2.91
N ILE A 16 8.26 1.11 2.50
CA ILE A 16 8.34 2.37 1.72
C ILE A 16 9.01 3.47 2.55
N ALA A 17 8.64 3.61 3.83
CA ALA A 17 9.24 4.57 4.73
C ALA A 17 10.74 4.27 4.97
N GLY A 18 11.08 3.00 5.15
CA GLY A 18 12.46 2.53 5.30
C GLY A 18 13.29 2.79 4.04
N LEU A 19 12.75 2.48 2.86
CA LEU A 19 13.42 2.74 1.59
C LEU A 19 13.66 4.24 1.38
N ALA A 20 12.67 5.08 1.68
CA ALA A 20 12.84 6.54 1.63
C ALA A 20 13.95 7.02 2.58
N CYS A 21 13.97 6.51 3.82
CA CYS A 21 15.01 6.83 4.80
C CYS A 21 16.42 6.39 4.33
N VAL A 22 16.55 5.18 3.78
CA VAL A 22 17.81 4.67 3.22
C VAL A 22 18.29 5.53 2.06
N LEU A 23 17.38 5.94 1.16
CA LEU A 23 17.71 6.82 0.05
C LEU A 23 18.10 8.23 0.51
N MET A 24 17.55 8.74 1.60
CA MET A 24 17.91 10.05 2.14
C MET A 24 19.24 10.04 2.92
N THR A 25 19.57 8.95 3.59
CA THR A 25 20.73 8.87 4.50
C THR A 25 21.97 8.26 3.84
N SER A 26 21.82 7.47 2.78
CA SER A 26 22.93 6.78 2.12
C SER A 26 23.01 7.12 0.63
N PRO A 27 23.93 8.01 0.22
CA PRO A 27 24.19 8.32 -1.19
C PRO A 27 24.64 7.08 -1.99
N ALA A 28 25.22 6.07 -1.31
CA ALA A 28 25.63 4.82 -1.93
C ALA A 28 24.43 4.01 -2.45
N ALA A 29 23.24 4.18 -1.85
CA ALA A 29 22.01 3.51 -2.27
C ALA A 29 21.49 4.03 -3.62
N TRP A 30 21.96 5.19 -4.09
CA TRP A 30 21.58 5.74 -5.41
C TRP A 30 22.25 5.03 -6.57
N LYS A 31 23.28 4.21 -6.31
CA LYS A 31 23.91 3.40 -7.35
C LYS A 31 22.89 2.40 -7.88
N ILE A 32 22.76 2.32 -9.21
CA ILE A 32 21.81 1.44 -9.92
C ILE A 32 21.85 0.00 -9.40
N LYS A 33 23.04 -0.52 -9.05
CA LYS A 33 23.24 -1.87 -8.50
C LYS A 33 22.41 -2.14 -7.23
N TYR A 34 22.18 -1.14 -6.39
CA TYR A 34 21.40 -1.26 -5.16
C TYR A 34 19.99 -0.68 -5.34
N LEU A 35 19.87 0.42 -6.06
CA LEU A 35 18.60 1.09 -6.32
C LEU A 35 17.61 0.19 -7.06
N LEU A 36 18.08 -0.51 -8.10
CA LEU A 36 17.21 -1.33 -8.95
C LEU A 36 16.57 -2.50 -8.17
N PRO A 37 17.32 -3.38 -7.48
CA PRO A 37 16.70 -4.48 -6.72
C PRO A 37 15.83 -3.99 -5.55
N LEU A 38 16.24 -2.93 -4.84
CA LEU A 38 15.44 -2.34 -3.76
C LEU A 38 14.11 -1.76 -4.28
N SER A 39 14.15 -1.09 -5.43
CA SER A 39 12.96 -0.54 -6.08
C SER A 39 12.05 -1.65 -6.62
N LEU A 40 12.63 -2.70 -7.22
CA LEU A 40 11.87 -3.84 -7.75
C LEU A 40 11.13 -4.59 -6.63
N LEU A 41 11.81 -4.77 -5.49
CA LEU A 41 11.21 -5.34 -4.30
C LEU A 41 10.10 -4.43 -3.74
N GLY A 42 10.30 -3.11 -3.77
CA GLY A 42 9.27 -2.13 -3.42
C GLY A 42 8.04 -2.18 -4.34
N VAL A 43 8.24 -2.36 -5.65
CA VAL A 43 7.15 -2.54 -6.61
C VAL A 43 6.38 -3.82 -6.32
N ALA A 44 7.07 -4.94 -6.09
CA ALA A 44 6.42 -6.21 -5.76
C ALA A 44 5.57 -6.11 -4.48
N ILE A 45 6.12 -5.48 -3.44
CA ILE A 45 5.41 -5.23 -2.18
C ILE A 45 4.16 -4.36 -2.42
N ASN A 46 4.29 -3.29 -3.20
CA ASN A 46 3.19 -2.38 -3.54
C ASN A 46 2.08 -3.06 -4.36
N VAL A 47 2.44 -3.91 -5.31
CA VAL A 47 1.46 -4.69 -6.07
C VAL A 47 0.68 -5.61 -5.14
N GLY A 48 1.35 -6.31 -4.23
CA GLY A 48 0.68 -7.12 -3.21
C GLY A 48 -0.22 -6.28 -2.29
N LEU A 49 0.19 -5.05 -1.96
CA LEU A 49 -0.60 -4.14 -1.12
C LEU A 49 -1.89 -3.73 -1.84
N LEU A 50 -1.79 -3.35 -3.12
CA LEU A 50 -2.95 -3.02 -3.95
C LEU A 50 -3.90 -4.21 -4.07
N PHE A 51 -3.37 -5.42 -4.31
CA PHE A 51 -4.19 -6.62 -4.39
C PHE A 51 -4.99 -6.86 -3.09
N VAL A 52 -4.34 -6.76 -1.93
CA VAL A 52 -4.99 -6.92 -0.63
C VAL A 52 -6.08 -5.87 -0.42
N ILE A 53 -5.79 -4.61 -0.74
CA ILE A 53 -6.72 -3.48 -0.57
C ILE A 53 -7.93 -3.61 -1.50
N TYR A 54 -7.69 -3.86 -2.79
CA TYR A 54 -8.78 -4.04 -3.74
C TYR A 54 -9.64 -5.24 -3.35
N LYS A 55 -9.04 -6.36 -2.95
CA LYS A 55 -9.80 -7.50 -2.43
C LYS A 55 -10.69 -7.11 -1.24
N ASP A 56 -10.17 -6.30 -0.31
CA ASP A 56 -10.97 -5.83 0.82
C ASP A 56 -12.11 -4.88 0.39
N ILE A 57 -11.83 -3.92 -0.49
CA ILE A 57 -12.84 -3.02 -1.07
C ILE A 57 -13.92 -3.84 -1.78
N PHE A 58 -13.53 -4.82 -2.59
CA PHE A 58 -14.47 -5.64 -3.35
C PHE A 58 -15.34 -6.52 -2.46
N SER A 59 -14.79 -6.99 -1.34
CA SER A 59 -15.47 -7.85 -0.38
C SER A 59 -16.33 -7.10 0.65
N ARG A 60 -16.22 -5.77 0.77
CA ARG A 60 -17.07 -4.96 1.66
C ARG A 60 -18.39 -4.57 1.00
N SER A 61 -19.47 -4.57 1.78
CA SER A 61 -20.73 -3.93 1.39
C SER A 61 -20.64 -2.43 1.69
N PHE A 62 -20.46 -1.63 0.64
CA PHE A 62 -20.63 -0.19 0.74
C PHE A 62 -22.11 0.16 0.58
N SER A 63 -22.59 1.21 1.26
CA SER A 63 -23.98 1.67 1.15
C SER A 63 -24.31 2.17 -0.27
N SER A 64 -23.30 2.63 -1.01
CA SER A 64 -23.41 3.04 -2.41
C SER A 64 -22.30 2.39 -3.24
N PRO A 65 -22.61 1.82 -4.43
CA PRO A 65 -21.59 1.31 -5.35
C PRO A 65 -20.65 2.42 -5.83
N TRP A 66 -21.09 3.69 -5.87
CA TRP A 66 -20.24 4.82 -6.24
C TRP A 66 -19.11 5.08 -5.24
N GLN A 67 -19.35 4.88 -3.93
CA GLN A 67 -18.29 5.01 -2.94
C GLN A 67 -17.19 3.98 -3.13
N LYS A 68 -17.57 2.76 -3.53
CA LYS A 68 -16.62 1.69 -3.84
C LYS A 68 -15.70 2.09 -5.00
N TYR A 69 -16.29 2.53 -6.11
CA TYR A 69 -15.51 2.97 -7.28
C TYR A 69 -14.68 4.22 -6.98
N PHE A 70 -15.18 5.15 -6.17
CA PHE A 70 -14.43 6.32 -5.73
C PHE A 70 -13.15 5.92 -5.00
N TRP A 71 -13.23 4.99 -4.03
CA TRP A 71 -12.04 4.51 -3.32
C TRP A 71 -11.08 3.73 -4.22
N VAL A 72 -11.60 2.91 -5.13
CA VAL A 72 -10.75 2.20 -6.11
C VAL A 72 -9.97 3.19 -6.97
N LEU A 73 -10.68 4.17 -7.54
CA LEU A 73 -10.11 5.19 -8.42
C LEU A 73 -9.12 6.09 -7.66
N LEU A 74 -9.48 6.51 -6.45
CA LEU A 74 -8.64 7.35 -5.60
C LEU A 74 -7.34 6.65 -5.24
N ILE A 75 -7.38 5.36 -4.86
CA ILE A 75 -6.19 4.57 -4.54
C ILE A 75 -5.34 4.30 -5.78
N PHE A 76 -5.99 4.13 -6.94
CA PHE A 76 -5.29 3.92 -8.21
C PHE A 76 -4.54 5.18 -8.67
N LEU A 77 -5.17 6.35 -8.64
CA LEU A 77 -4.54 7.62 -8.99
C LEU A 77 -3.57 8.11 -7.92
N CYS A 78 -3.93 7.92 -6.65
CA CYS A 78 -3.23 8.46 -5.51
C CYS A 78 -2.97 7.33 -4.51
N MET A 79 -1.87 6.60 -4.73
CA MET A 79 -1.40 5.56 -3.82
C MET A 79 -1.28 6.02 -2.34
N PRO A 80 -0.88 7.28 -2.02
CA PRO A 80 -0.92 7.79 -0.65
C PRO A 80 -2.29 7.71 0.03
N ALA A 81 -3.39 7.72 -0.74
CA ALA A 81 -4.75 7.60 -0.19
C ALA A 81 -4.98 6.26 0.54
N VAL A 82 -4.15 5.24 0.27
CA VAL A 82 -4.12 3.97 1.01
C VAL A 82 -3.91 4.20 2.51
N LEU A 83 -3.08 5.17 2.89
CA LEU A 83 -2.80 5.49 4.29
C LEU A 83 -4.02 6.04 5.03
N ILE A 84 -4.97 6.64 4.30
CA ILE A 84 -6.24 7.14 4.85
C ILE A 84 -7.31 6.03 4.80
N TYR A 85 -7.33 5.25 3.71
CA TYR A 85 -8.28 4.15 3.54
C TYR A 85 -8.10 3.05 4.60
N LEU A 86 -6.86 2.67 4.91
CA LEU A 86 -6.55 1.61 5.87
C LEU A 86 -7.13 1.86 7.28
N PRO A 87 -6.88 3.00 7.96
CA PRO A 87 -7.47 3.26 9.27
C PRO A 87 -9.00 3.44 9.20
N MET A 88 -9.51 4.08 8.14
CA MET A 88 -10.92 4.44 8.04
C MET A 88 -11.82 3.24 7.71
N TYR A 89 -11.36 2.35 6.82
CA TYR A 89 -12.14 1.21 6.33
C TYR A 89 -11.40 -0.12 6.45
N GLY A 90 -10.09 -0.19 6.19
CA GLY A 90 -9.35 -1.48 6.21
C GLY A 90 -9.21 -2.13 7.60
N PHE A 91 -8.93 -1.33 8.63
CA PHE A 91 -8.67 -1.78 10.01
C PHE A 91 -9.92 -1.89 10.87
N ARG A 92 -10.97 -1.14 10.54
CA ARG A 92 -12.28 -1.30 11.16
C ARG A 92 -12.80 -2.71 10.87
N ASN A 93 -13.34 -3.42 11.86
CA ASN A 93 -13.97 -4.72 11.59
C ASN A 93 -15.14 -4.54 10.62
N ARG A 94 -15.40 -5.59 9.83
CA ARG A 94 -16.55 -5.62 8.93
C ARG A 94 -17.84 -5.67 9.74
#